data_AF-A0A7Z2W0L9-F1
#
_entry.id   AF-A0A7Z2W0L9-F1
#
_cell.length_a   1.000
_cell.length_b   1.000
_cell.length_c   1.000
_cell.angle_alpha   90.00
_cell.angle_beta   90.00
_cell.angle_gamma   90.00
#
_symmetry.space_group_name_H-M   'P 1'
#
loop_
_entity.id
_entity.type
_entity.pdbx_description
1 polymer ?
#
loop_
_entity_poly.entity_id
_entity_poly.type
_entity_poly.pdbx_seq_one_letter_code
_entity_poly.pdbx_strand_id
1 'polypeptide(L)'
;MSITVNNTTPDTVRITLFGELDDGSFAAKVMTETDVPYTPYWNNQIEQRIVYIEPDQEQLKTILAALNERRLTLDQLQEAGSAGGGTSEIQA
;
A
#
# COMPACT_ATOMS: atom_id res chain seq x y z
N MET A 1 13.22 -2.57 12.36
CA MET A 1 12.04 -2.33 13.24
C MET A 1 10.86 -3.08 12.62
N SER A 2 9.95 -3.65 13.42
CA SER A 2 8.77 -4.36 12.90
C SER A 2 7.52 -3.50 12.99
N ILE A 3 6.70 -3.50 11.94
CA ILE A 3 5.39 -2.83 11.90
C ILE A 3 4.31 -3.90 11.78
N THR A 4 3.37 -3.91 12.73
CA THR A 4 2.19 -4.78 12.71
C THR A 4 1.05 -4.06 12.02
N VAL A 5 0.51 -4.65 10.94
CA VAL A 5 -0.64 -4.12 10.19
C VAL A 5 -1.86 -5.02 10.43
N ASN A 6 -3.00 -4.44 10.81
CA ASN A 6 -4.25 -5.16 11.02
C ASN A 6 -5.07 -5.17 9.73
N ASN A 7 -5.28 -6.35 9.13
CA ASN A 7 -6.26 -6.51 8.05
C ASN A 7 -7.59 -6.96 8.65
N THR A 8 -8.41 -5.99 9.05
CA THR A 8 -9.82 -6.20 9.37
C THR A 8 -10.60 -6.60 8.11
N THR A 9 -11.70 -7.34 8.25
CA THR A 9 -12.69 -7.60 7.19
C THR A 9 -13.79 -6.54 7.27
N PRO A 10 -13.76 -5.46 6.48
CA PRO A 10 -14.89 -4.56 6.38
C PRO A 10 -15.98 -5.24 5.52
N ASP A 11 -17.24 -4.77 5.60
CA ASP A 11 -18.32 -5.18 4.67
C ASP A 11 -17.97 -4.95 3.18
N THR A 12 -16.88 -4.21 2.91
CA THR A 12 -16.33 -3.90 1.60
C THR A 12 -14.81 -4.09 1.62
N VAL A 13 -14.28 -4.93 0.72
CA VAL A 13 -12.83 -5.14 0.58
C VAL A 13 -12.16 -3.81 0.26
N ARG A 14 -11.25 -3.38 1.14
CA ARG A 14 -10.42 -2.19 0.95
C ARG A 14 -9.03 -2.60 0.52
N ILE A 15 -8.48 -1.83 -0.39
CA ILE A 15 -7.13 -1.96 -0.87
C ILE A 15 -6.37 -0.68 -0.62
N THR A 16 -5.05 -0.79 -0.60
CA THR A 16 -4.16 0.37 -0.70
C THR A 16 -3.49 0.32 -2.06
N LEU A 17 -3.73 1.35 -2.85
CA LEU A 17 -3.02 1.58 -4.10
C LEU A 17 -1.71 2.30 -3.78
N PHE A 18 -0.59 1.77 -4.25
CA PHE A 18 0.71 2.41 -4.19
C PHE A 18 1.17 2.79 -5.61
N GLY A 19 1.81 3.94 -5.74
CA GLY A 19 2.35 4.43 -7.00
C GLY A 19 3.76 4.99 -6.80
N GLU A 20 4.67 4.62 -7.70
CA GLU A 20 5.97 5.28 -7.87
C GLU A 20 5.81 6.38 -8.93
N LEU A 21 6.24 7.60 -8.60
CA LEU A 21 6.17 8.76 -9.48
C LEU A 21 7.48 8.99 -10.23
N ASP A 22 7.44 9.75 -11.32
CA ASP A 22 8.60 10.05 -12.17
C ASP A 22 9.74 10.78 -11.46
N ASP A 23 9.44 11.50 -10.39
CA ASP A 23 10.40 12.16 -9.51
C ASP A 23 11.07 11.20 -8.50
N GLY A 24 10.69 9.92 -8.52
CA GLY A 24 11.17 8.86 -7.63
C GLY A 24 10.52 8.85 -6.25
N SER A 25 9.48 9.66 -6.04
CA SER A 25 8.68 9.63 -4.81
C SER A 25 7.57 8.58 -4.88
N PHE A 26 7.09 8.16 -3.71
CA PHE A 26 5.97 7.22 -3.60
C PHE A 26 4.71 7.90 -3.08
N ALA A 27 3.59 7.60 -3.70
CA ALA A 27 2.25 8.00 -3.28
C ALA A 27 1.40 6.76 -2.96
N ALA A 28 0.42 6.92 -2.08
CA ALA A 28 -0.52 5.85 -1.76
C ALA A 28 -1.92 6.36 -1.49
N LYS A 29 -2.91 5.52 -1.77
CA LYS A 29 -4.33 5.81 -1.55
C LYS A 29 -5.07 4.56 -1.11
N VAL A 30 -5.71 4.64 0.05
CA VAL A 30 -6.68 3.63 0.50
C VAL A 30 -8.02 3.89 -0.21
N MET A 31 -8.58 2.87 -0.84
CA MET A 31 -9.87 2.94 -1.55
C MET A 31 -10.58 1.58 -1.54
N THR A 32 -11.83 1.55 -1.98
CA THR A 32 -12.51 0.29 -2.23
C THR A 32 -11.98 -0.34 -3.52
N GLU A 33 -12.02 -1.67 -3.62
CA GLU A 33 -11.60 -2.37 -4.84
C GLU A 33 -12.39 -1.91 -6.08
N THR A 34 -13.67 -1.55 -5.90
CA THR A 34 -14.54 -1.07 -6.98
C THR A 34 -14.23 0.36 -7.45
N ASP A 35 -13.53 1.14 -6.64
CA ASP A 35 -13.14 2.52 -6.98
C ASP A 35 -11.78 2.59 -7.69
N VAL A 36 -11.11 1.45 -7.90
CA VAL A 36 -9.81 1.42 -8.59
C VAL A 36 -10.01 1.82 -10.05
N PRO A 37 -9.37 2.91 -10.52
CA PRO A 37 -9.53 3.34 -11.90
C PRO A 37 -8.83 2.39 -12.87
N TYR A 38 -9.41 2.26 -14.07
CA TYR A 38 -8.77 1.57 -15.20
C TYR A 38 -7.65 2.38 -15.86
N THR A 39 -7.48 3.64 -15.45
CA THR A 39 -6.42 4.54 -15.88
C THR A 39 -5.42 4.75 -14.73
N PRO A 40 -4.21 5.24 -15.02
CA PRO A 40 -3.29 5.73 -14.00
C PRO A 40 -3.98 6.59 -12.94
N TYR A 41 -3.76 6.32 -11.65
CA TYR A 41 -4.36 7.09 -10.56
C TYR A 41 -3.65 8.42 -10.35
N TRP A 42 -2.32 8.44 -10.48
CA TRP A 42 -1.51 9.66 -10.40
C TRP A 42 -1.00 10.07 -11.78
N ASN A 43 -0.94 11.38 -11.99
CA ASN A 43 -0.20 11.93 -13.13
C ASN A 43 1.29 11.60 -12.95
N ASN A 44 1.94 11.21 -14.03
CA ASN A 44 3.36 10.83 -14.06
C ASN A 44 3.74 9.63 -13.18
N GLN A 45 2.81 8.72 -12.90
CA GLN A 45 3.20 7.44 -12.29
C GLN A 45 4.02 6.60 -13.27
N ILE A 46 5.11 6.02 -12.78
CA ILE A 46 5.92 5.01 -13.47
C ILE A 46 5.31 3.63 -13.26
N GLU A 47 5.05 3.28 -12.00
CA GLU A 47 4.49 1.99 -11.59
C GLU A 47 3.33 2.18 -10.62
N GLN A 48 2.36 1.25 -10.66
CA GLN A 48 1.22 1.21 -9.76
C GLN A 48 0.98 -0.23 -9.29
N ARG A 49 0.78 -0.40 -7.98
CA ARG A 49 0.48 -1.70 -7.36
C ARG A 49 -0.71 -1.61 -6.42
N ILE A 50 -1.62 -2.56 -6.57
CA ILE A 50 -2.74 -2.78 -5.66
C ILE A 50 -2.26 -3.75 -4.58
N VAL A 51 -2.31 -3.34 -3.32
CA VAL A 51 -1.94 -4.16 -2.18
C VAL A 51 -3.14 -4.30 -1.25
N TYR A 52 -3.48 -5.54 -0.89
CA TYR A 52 -4.60 -5.87 -0.02
C TYR A 52 -4.20 -5.69 1.45
N ILE A 53 -4.05 -4.43 1.85
CA ILE A 53 -3.83 -4.00 3.24
C ILE A 53 -4.73 -2.82 3.58
N GLU A 54 -5.13 -2.72 4.85
CA GLU A 54 -5.90 -1.60 5.40
C GLU A 54 -5.10 -0.87 6.50
N PRO A 55 -4.03 -0.14 6.14
CA PRO A 55 -3.26 0.61 7.11
C PRO A 55 -4.07 1.81 7.62
N ASP A 56 -3.96 2.10 8.91
CA ASP A 56 -4.39 3.38 9.45
C ASP A 56 -3.50 4.54 8.94
N GLN A 57 -3.82 5.78 9.32
CA GLN A 57 -3.09 6.96 8.83
C GLN A 57 -1.61 6.96 9.25
N GLU A 58 -1.27 6.47 10.44
CA GLU A 58 0.11 6.43 10.93
C GLU A 58 0.89 5.30 10.25
N GLN A 59 0.27 4.14 10.08
CA GLN A 59 0.83 3.01 9.35
C GLN A 59 1.10 3.39 7.90
N LEU A 60 0.15 4.03 7.21
CA LEU A 60 0.31 4.47 5.83
C LEU A 60 1.46 5.47 5.69
N LYS A 61 1.57 6.42 6.62
CA LYS A 61 2.68 7.38 6.64
C LYS A 61 4.02 6.69 6.83
N THR A 62 4.08 5.69 7.71
CA THR A 62 5.31 4.92 7.97
C THR A 62 5.72 4.09 6.76
N ILE A 63 4.76 3.44 6.09
CA ILE A 63 5.01 2.67 4.86
C ILE A 63 5.55 3.59 3.75
N LEU A 64 4.90 4.75 3.55
CA LEU A 64 5.37 5.73 2.58
C LEU A 64 6.77 6.25 2.91
N ALA A 65 7.07 6.51 4.18
CA ALA A 65 8.42 6.90 4.59
C ALA A 65 9.44 5.80 4.27
N ALA A 66 9.14 4.54 4.58
CA ALA A 66 10.01 3.40 4.30
C ALA A 66 10.26 3.18 2.79
N LEU A 67 9.24 3.39 1.95
CA LEU A 67 9.35 3.37 0.49
C LEU A 67 10.26 4.50 -0.02
N ASN A 68 10.02 5.73 0.41
CA ASN A 68 10.84 6.88 0.02
C ASN A 68 12.29 6.77 0.51
N GLU A 69 12.51 6.15 1.67
CA GLU A 69 13.85 5.84 2.21
C GLU A 69 14.48 4.59 1.58
N ARG A 70 13.79 3.92 0.65
CA ARG A 70 14.20 2.66 0.00
C ARG A 70 14.53 1.52 0.97
N ARG A 71 13.95 1.54 2.17
CA ARG A 71 13.98 0.43 3.12
C ARG A 71 12.94 -0.63 2.82
N LEU A 72 11.97 -0.29 1.97
CA LEU A 72 10.88 -1.15 1.54
C LEU A 72 10.71 -1.00 0.02
N THR A 73 10.39 -2.09 -0.67
CA THR A 73 10.03 -2.07 -2.10
C THR A 73 8.54 -2.40 -2.29
N LEU A 74 7.99 -2.05 -3.46
CA LEU A 74 6.62 -2.40 -3.81
C LEU A 74 6.39 -3.93 -3.84
N ASP A 75 7.39 -4.70 -4.26
CA ASP A 75 7.33 -6.17 -4.24
C ASP A 75 7.19 -6.71 -2.82
N GLN A 76 7.97 -6.19 -1.87
CA GLN A 76 7.89 -6.59 -0.46
C GLN A 76 6.55 -6.21 0.18
N LEU A 77 5.96 -5.08 -0.21
CA LEU A 77 4.61 -4.71 0.21
C LEU A 77 3.56 -5.67 -0.34
N GLN A 78 3.73 -6.14 -1.57
CA GLN A 78 2.79 -7.07 -2.19
C GLN A 78 2.79 -8.44 -1.48
N GLU A 79 3.93 -8.88 -0.94
CA GLU A 79 4.03 -10.07 -0.08
C GLU A 79 3.35 -9.89 1.29
N ALA A 80 3.22 -8.66 1.78
CA ALA A 80 2.54 -8.36 3.04
C ALA A 80 1.01 -8.32 2.91
N GLY A 81 0.45 -8.29 1.69
CA GLY A 81 -1.00 -8.33 1.47
C GLY A 81 -1.57 -9.74 1.68
N SER A 82 -2.70 -9.85 2.39
CA SER A 82 -3.41 -11.13 2.58
C SER A 82 -4.86 -10.99 2.11
N ALA A 83 -5.26 -11.82 1.14
CA ALA A 83 -6.65 -11.88 0.66
C ALA A 83 -7.63 -12.44 1.72
N GLY A 84 -7.12 -13.08 2.78
CA GLY A 84 -7.92 -13.66 3.87
C GLY A 84 -8.08 -12.76 5.10
N GLY A 85 -7.53 -11.54 5.07
CA GLY A 85 -7.34 -10.74 6.30
C GLY A 85 -6.21 -11.28 7.19
N GLY A 86 -6.11 -10.78 8.43
CA GLY A 86 -5.07 -11.15 9.41
C GLY A 86 -4.04 -10.06 9.69
N THR A 87 -2.98 -10.38 10.43
CA THR A 87 -1.86 -9.44 10.71
C THR A 87 -0.65 -9.78 9.86
N SER A 88 -0.11 -8.79 9.17
CA SER A 88 1.17 -8.91 8.46
C SER A 88 2.23 -8.14 9.21
N GLU A 89 3.38 -8.77 9.42
CA GLU A 89 4.58 -8.08 9.90
C GLU A 89 5.41 -7.64 8.71
N ILE A 90 5.60 -6.32 8.59
CA ILE A 90 6.53 -5.76 7.63
C ILE A 90 7.85 -5.52 8.36
N GLN A 91 8.91 -6.16 7.88
CA GLN A 91 10.27 -5.95 8.38
C GLN A 91 10.93 -4.82 7.58
N ALA A 92 11.30 -3.74 8.28
CA ALA A 92 11.98 -2.57 7.71
C ALA A 92 13.28 -2.24 8.47
#